data_AF-A0A838UHA9-F1
#
_entry.id   AF-A0A838UHA9-F1
#
_cell.length_a   1.000
_cell.length_b   1.000
_cell.length_c   1.000
_cell.angle_alpha   90.00
_cell.angle_beta   90.00
_cell.angle_gamma   90.00
#
_symmetry.space_group_name_H-M   'P 1'
#
loop_
_entity.id
_entity.type
_entity.pdbx_description
1 polymer ?
#
loop_
_entity_poly.entity_id
_entity_poly.type
_entity_poly.pdbx_seq_one_letter_code
_entity_poly.pdbx_strand_id
1 'polypeptide(L)'
;MSLIDKIPLLDDAALKNLLDNARRLETSGSAKQQSDAADLLPALEAAVAARRTIKLEAAAEKRIANKKPAVPKAPKVAKAAAAA
;
A
#
# COMPACT_ATOMS: atom_id res chain seq x y z
N MET A 1 -20.77 5.03 -20.41
CA MET A 1 -19.57 4.55 -19.68
C MET A 1 -19.40 5.42 -18.45
N SER A 2 -19.50 4.83 -17.26
CA SER A 2 -19.40 5.55 -15.98
C SER A 2 -17.94 5.70 -15.54
N LEU A 3 -17.69 6.53 -14.53
CA LEU A 3 -16.36 6.60 -13.88
C LEU A 3 -16.06 5.33 -13.07
N ILE A 4 -17.09 4.67 -12.54
CA ILE A 4 -16.95 3.41 -11.78
C ILE A 4 -16.35 2.32 -12.69
N ASP A 5 -16.81 2.22 -13.94
CA ASP A 5 -16.32 1.25 -14.92
C ASP A 5 -14.82 1.41 -15.23
N LYS A 6 -14.26 2.61 -14.98
CA LYS A 6 -12.86 2.95 -15.26
C LYS A 6 -11.94 2.71 -14.07
N ILE A 7 -12.46 2.55 -12.85
CA ILE A 7 -11.66 2.36 -11.62
C ILE A 7 -10.63 1.23 -11.76
N PRO A 8 -10.96 0.05 -12.34
CA PRO A 8 -9.98 -1.03 -12.52
C PRO A 8 -8.80 -0.66 -13.42
N LEU A 9 -8.98 0.31 -14.33
CA LEU A 9 -7.98 0.74 -15.31
C LEU A 9 -7.08 1.86 -14.81
N LEU A 10 -7.42 2.48 -13.66
CA LEU A 10 -6.62 3.56 -13.09
C LEU A 10 -5.35 3.01 -12.44
N ASP A 11 -4.23 3.71 -12.58
CA ASP A 11 -3.07 3.45 -11.73
C ASP A 11 -3.30 3.95 -10.29
N ASP A 12 -2.37 3.67 -9.38
CA ASP A 12 -2.52 4.03 -7.97
C ASP A 12 -2.51 5.53 -7.71
N ALA A 13 -1.78 6.30 -8.51
CA ALA A 13 -1.69 7.74 -8.38
C ALA A 13 -2.98 8.40 -8.85
N ALA A 14 -3.51 7.97 -10.00
CA ALA A 14 -4.78 8.39 -10.55
C ALA A 14 -5.94 8.03 -9.63
N LEU A 15 -5.95 6.80 -9.08
CA LEU A 15 -6.98 6.37 -8.12
C LEU A 15 -6.96 7.24 -6.84
N LYS A 16 -5.77 7.52 -6.30
CA LYS A 16 -5.62 8.41 -5.14
C LYS A 16 -6.09 9.83 -5.44
N ASN A 17 -5.66 10.39 -6.57
CA ASN A 17 -6.06 11.74 -6.98
C ASN A 17 -7.58 11.84 -7.18
N LEU A 18 -8.20 10.80 -7.75
CA LEU A 18 -9.65 10.76 -7.94
C LEU A 18 -10.39 10.69 -6.60
N LEU A 19 -9.91 9.89 -5.65
CA LEU A 19 -10.45 9.83 -4.29
C LEU A 19 -10.33 11.18 -3.56
N ASP A 20 -9.16 11.82 -3.61
CA ASP A 20 -8.92 13.10 -2.94
C ASP A 20 -9.83 14.20 -3.54
N ASN A 21 -10.03 14.21 -4.86
CA ASN A 21 -10.96 15.12 -5.52
C ASN A 21 -12.43 14.82 -5.16
N ALA A 22 -12.84 13.56 -5.11
CA ALA A 22 -14.19 13.17 -4.73
C ALA A 22 -14.53 13.66 -3.31
N ARG A 23 -13.60 13.49 -2.34
CA ARG A 23 -13.77 14.00 -0.97
C ARG A 23 -13.90 15.52 -0.90
N ARG A 24 -13.14 16.24 -1.73
CA ARG A 24 -13.29 17.70 -1.82
C ARG A 24 -14.65 18.08 -2.40
N LEU A 25 -15.10 17.39 -3.45
CA LEU A 25 -16.39 17.67 -4.09
C LEU A 25 -17.59 17.32 -3.21
N GLU A 26 -17.50 16.29 -2.37
CA GLU A 26 -18.52 15.95 -1.37
C GLU A 26 -18.78 17.11 -0.39
N THR A 27 -17.74 17.86 -0.04
CA THR A 27 -17.83 18.94 0.97
C THR A 27 -18.03 20.32 0.35
N SER A 28 -17.38 20.62 -0.78
CA SER A 28 -17.33 21.96 -1.36
C SER A 28 -17.92 22.06 -2.78
N GLY A 29 -18.44 20.97 -3.34
CA GLY A 29 -19.03 20.95 -4.67
C GLY A 29 -20.44 21.53 -4.71
N SER A 30 -20.96 21.73 -5.93
CA SER A 30 -22.39 21.95 -6.14
C SER A 30 -23.20 20.72 -5.72
N ALA A 31 -24.51 20.86 -5.49
CA ALA A 31 -25.38 19.74 -5.08
C ALA A 31 -25.26 18.51 -6.01
N LYS A 32 -25.12 18.74 -7.31
CA LYS A 32 -24.87 17.65 -8.28
C LYS A 32 -23.51 16.98 -8.06
N GLN A 33 -22.45 17.77 -7.87
CA GLN A 33 -21.11 17.24 -7.64
C GLN A 33 -21.00 16.50 -6.31
N GLN A 34 -21.71 16.96 -5.27
CA GLN A 34 -21.79 16.28 -3.98
C GLN A 34 -22.47 14.92 -4.13
N SER A 35 -23.61 14.85 -4.84
CA SER A 35 -24.30 13.59 -5.13
C SER A 35 -23.41 12.64 -5.95
N ASP A 36 -22.84 13.12 -7.05
CA ASP A 36 -21.98 12.32 -7.92
C ASP A 36 -20.72 11.84 -7.14
N ALA A 37 -20.20 12.64 -6.19
CA ALA A 37 -19.10 12.24 -5.32
C ALA A 37 -19.51 11.20 -4.28
N ALA A 38 -20.67 11.36 -3.64
CA ALA A 38 -21.22 10.41 -2.67
C ALA A 38 -21.42 9.03 -3.31
N ASP A 39 -21.83 8.96 -4.57
CA ASP A 39 -21.97 7.72 -5.32
C ASP A 39 -20.62 7.05 -5.64
N LEU A 40 -19.56 7.85 -5.87
CA LEU A 40 -18.24 7.36 -6.26
C LEU A 40 -17.34 6.95 -5.09
N LEU A 41 -17.47 7.63 -3.94
CA LEU A 41 -16.60 7.45 -2.79
C LEU A 41 -16.48 6.00 -2.32
N PRO A 42 -17.58 5.23 -2.14
CA PRO A 42 -17.48 3.84 -1.69
C PRO A 42 -16.63 2.96 -2.61
N ALA A 43 -16.78 3.11 -3.93
CA ALA A 43 -16.04 2.33 -4.91
C ALA A 43 -14.54 2.69 -4.94
N LEU A 44 -14.22 3.99 -4.82
CA LEU A 44 -12.84 4.48 -4.79
C LEU A 44 -12.11 4.03 -3.51
N GLU A 45 -12.77 4.10 -2.36
CA GLU A 45 -12.19 3.68 -1.09
C GLU A 45 -11.93 2.18 -1.04
N ALA A 46 -12.89 1.36 -1.51
CA ALA A 46 -12.73 -0.08 -1.62
C ALA A 46 -11.54 -0.44 -2.54
N ALA A 47 -11.41 0.22 -3.69
CA ALA A 47 -10.31 -0.02 -4.61
C ALA A 47 -8.94 0.36 -4.00
N VAL A 48 -8.85 1.50 -3.31
CA VAL A 48 -7.59 1.90 -2.63
C VAL A 48 -7.24 0.91 -1.52
N ALA A 49 -8.22 0.47 -0.73
CA ALA A 49 -8.01 -0.51 0.33
C ALA A 49 -7.51 -1.85 -0.23
N ALA A 50 -8.16 -2.38 -1.27
CA ALA A 50 -7.77 -3.64 -1.91
C ALA A 50 -6.34 -3.59 -2.49
N ARG A 51 -5.93 -2.47 -3.07
CA ARG A 51 -4.55 -2.33 -3.58
C ARG A 51 -3.52 -2.22 -2.45
N ARG A 52 -3.88 -1.62 -1.32
CA ARG A 52 -3.01 -1.57 -0.15
C ARG A 52 -2.80 -2.95 0.45
N THR A 53 -3.83 -3.78 0.55
CA THR A 53 -3.70 -5.15 1.08
C THR A 53 -2.78 -5.99 0.21
N ILE A 54 -2.95 -5.97 -1.12
CA ILE A 54 -2.09 -6.69 -2.07
C ILE A 54 -0.62 -6.27 -1.91
N LYS A 55 -0.34 -4.97 -1.75
CA LYS A 55 1.04 -4.48 -1.56
C LYS A 55 1.65 -4.96 -0.25
N LEU A 56 0.85 -4.98 0.83
CA LEU A 56 1.32 -5.45 2.13
C LEU A 56 1.60 -6.94 2.11
N GLU A 57 0.77 -7.74 1.45
CA GLU A 57 0.97 -9.18 1.25
C GLU A 57 2.23 -9.45 0.43
N ALA A 58 2.40 -8.79 -0.72
CA ALA A 58 3.60 -8.91 -1.54
C ALA A 58 4.88 -8.47 -0.81
N ALA A 59 4.78 -7.47 0.08
CA ALA A 59 5.90 -7.06 0.92
C ALA A 59 6.21 -8.07 2.04
N ALA A 60 5.18 -8.71 2.61
CA ALA A 60 5.34 -9.74 3.62
C ALA A 60 6.02 -10.98 3.03
N GLU A 61 5.63 -11.42 1.83
CA GLU A 61 6.27 -12.52 1.11
C GLU A 61 7.76 -12.26 0.84
N LYS A 62 8.08 -11.04 0.37
CA LYS A 62 9.48 -10.63 0.16
C LYS A 62 10.28 -10.62 1.45
N ARG A 63 9.69 -10.22 2.57
CA ARG A 63 10.36 -10.23 3.90
C ARG A 63 10.63 -11.65 4.38
N ILE A 64 9.71 -12.58 4.14
CA ILE A 64 9.89 -13.99 4.51
C ILE A 64 10.99 -14.61 3.63
N ALA A 65 10.99 -14.35 2.32
CA ALA A 65 12.03 -14.82 1.40
C ALA A 65 13.44 -14.26 1.74
N ASN A 66 13.53 -13.02 2.25
CA ASN A 66 14.79 -12.40 2.66
C ASN A 66 15.27 -12.81 4.06
N LYS A 67 14.48 -13.56 4.85
CA LYS A 67 14.97 -14.20 6.08
C LYS A 67 15.78 -15.45 5.72
N LYS A 68 16.99 -15.25 5.20
CA LYS A 68 18.03 -16.30 5.27
C LYS A 68 18.31 -16.59 6.75
N PRO A 69 18.41 -17.86 7.19
CA PRO A 69 18.77 -18.18 8.56
C PRO A 69 20.17 -17.59 8.82
N ALA A 70 20.26 -16.74 9.84
CA ALA A 70 21.53 -16.24 10.31
C ALA A 70 22.37 -17.45 10.73
N VAL A 71 23.39 -17.78 9.92
CA VAL A 71 24.41 -18.75 10.30
C VAL A 71 25.05 -18.19 11.58
N PRO A 72 24.98 -18.88 12.73
CA PRO A 72 25.56 -18.36 13.95
C PRO A 72 27.06 -18.21 13.74
N LYS A 73 27.56 -16.96 13.77
CA LYS A 73 29.00 -16.71 13.77
C LYS A 73 29.58 -17.40 15.00
N ALA A 74 30.40 -18.42 14.76
CA ALA A 74 31.15 -19.13 15.79
C ALA A 74 31.92 -18.14 16.69
N PRO A 75 31.99 -18.37 18.01
CA PRO A 75 32.67 -17.47 18.92
C PRO A 75 34.18 -17.48 18.62
N LYS A 76 34.77 -16.29 18.45
CA LYS A 76 36.23 -16.10 18.39
C LYS A 76 36.82 -16.47 19.76
N VAL A 77 37.23 -17.72 19.92
CA VAL A 77 38.17 -18.13 20.97
C VAL A 77 39.46 -18.59 20.31
N ALA A 78 40.44 -17.70 20.21
CA ALA A 78 41.84 -18.11 20.11
C ALA A 78 42.80 -16.94 20.39
N LYS A 79 43.66 -17.18 21.38
CA LYS A 79 45.03 -16.67 21.53
C LYS A 79 45.25 -15.42 22.39
N ALA A 80 45.10 -15.62 23.70
CA ALA A 80 45.92 -14.94 24.72
C ALA A 80 46.36 -15.98 25.78
N ALA A 81 47.25 -16.90 25.41
CA ALA A 81 47.99 -17.74 26.35
C ALA A 81 49.18 -18.41 25.64
N ALA A 82 50.39 -17.92 25.92
CA ALA A 82 51.70 -18.58 25.85
C ALA A 82 52.74 -17.44 25.93
N ALA A 83 53.35 -17.22 27.09
CA ALA A 83 54.67 -17.77 27.47
C ALA A 83 55.80 -16.91 26.86
N ALA A 84 56.88 -16.55 27.54
CA ALA A 84 57.36 -16.63 28.92
C ALA A 84 58.51 -15.61 29.02
#